data_AF-A0A453AUB5-F1
#
_entry.id   AF-A0A453AUB5-F1
#
_cell.length_a   1.000
_cell.length_b   1.000
_cell.length_c   1.000
_cell.angle_alpha   90.00
_cell.angle_beta   90.00
_cell.angle_gamma   90.00
#
_symmetry.space_group_name_H-M   'P 1'
#
loop_
_entity.id
_entity.type
_entity.pdbx_description
1 polymer ?
#
loop_
_entity_poly.entity_id
_entity_poly.type
_entity_poly.pdbx_seq_one_letter_code
_entity_poly.pdbx_strand_id
1 'polypeptide(L)' 'QTAGYLTRDSRVVERKKPGKAKARKSFQWVKR' A
#
# COMPACT_ATOMS: atom_id res chain seq x y z
N GLN A 1 8.50 -9.80 -26.95
CA GLN A 1 8.61 -8.85 -25.83
C GLN A 1 9.46 -9.52 -24.75
N THR A 2 10.49 -8.85 -24.23
CA THR A 2 11.36 -9.37 -23.15
C THR A 2 10.58 -9.37 -21.84
N ALA A 3 10.38 -10.54 -21.23
CA ALA A 3 9.45 -10.73 -20.10
C ALA A 3 9.99 -10.23 -18.73
N GLY A 4 10.57 -9.02 -18.70
CA GLY A 4 10.91 -8.32 -17.45
C GLY A 4 12.02 -8.94 -16.61
N TYR A 5 12.72 -9.97 -17.09
CA TYR A 5 13.71 -10.73 -16.30
C TYR A 5 14.96 -9.95 -15.86
N LEU A 6 15.24 -8.81 -16.49
CA LEU A 6 16.41 -7.97 -16.18
C LEU A 6 16.06 -6.72 -15.35
N THR A 7 14.77 -6.47 -15.12
CA THR A 7 14.31 -5.31 -14.34
C THR A 7 14.02 -5.71 -12.90
N ARG A 8 14.59 -4.97 -11.94
CA ARG A 8 14.20 -5.12 -10.54
C ARG A 8 12.79 -4.58 -10.32
N ASP A 9 12.07 -5.27 -9.44
CA ASP A 9 10.76 -4.84 -9.00
C ASP A 9 10.88 -3.57 -8.15
N SER A 10 10.16 -2.52 -8.55
CA SER A 10 10.14 -1.24 -7.85
C SER A 10 9.14 -1.18 -6.69
N ARG A 11 8.38 -2.27 -6.43
CA ARG A 11 7.41 -2.32 -5.34
C ARG A 11 8.11 -2.19 -3.98
N VAL A 12 7.73 -1.17 -3.22
CA VAL A 12 8.21 -0.92 -1.86
C VAL A 12 7.05 -0.97 -0.86
N VAL A 13 7.33 -1.47 0.35
CA VAL A 13 6.35 -1.47 1.43
C VAL A 13 6.00 -0.05 1.83
N GLU A 14 4.72 0.30 1.68
CA GLU A 14 4.23 1.60 2.11
C GLU A 14 4.11 1.66 3.63
N ARG A 15 4.58 2.76 4.25
CA ARG A 15 4.43 2.94 5.70
C ARG A 15 2.97 3.09 6.13
N LYS A 16 2.68 2.72 7.38
CA LYS A 16 1.44 3.09 8.10
C LYS A 16 1.39 4.60 8.34
N LYS A 17 0.18 5.16 8.29
CA LYS A 17 -0.10 6.55 8.66
C LYS A 17 -0.93 6.56 9.96
N PRO A 18 -0.69 7.52 10.88
CA PRO A 18 -1.50 7.64 12.10
C PRO A 18 -2.98 7.84 11.76
N GLY A 19 -3.88 7.34 12.61
CA GLY A 19 -5.32 7.33 12.33
C GLY A 19 -5.79 6.28 11.32
N LYS A 20 -4.87 5.49 10.73
CA LYS A 20 -5.22 4.34 9.86
C LYS A 20 -4.78 3.01 10.48
N ALA A 21 -5.55 1.96 10.18
CA ALA A 21 -5.24 0.60 10.61
C ALA A 21 -4.01 0.04 9.89
N LYS A 22 -3.85 0.36 8.60
CA LYS A 22 -2.69 -0.01 7.75
C LYS A 22 -2.26 1.18 6.88
N ALA A 23 -1.36 0.96 5.91
CA ALA A 23 -0.91 2.01 4.99
C ALA A 23 -2.07 2.73 4.26
N ARG A 24 -3.10 1.98 3.86
CA ARG A 24 -4.27 2.51 3.14
C ARG A 24 -5.61 2.25 3.84
N LYS A 25 -5.75 1.14 4.59
CA LYS A 25 -7.00 0.75 5.29
C LYS A 25 -7.34 1.72 6.44
N SER A 26 -8.51 2.37 6.35
CA SER A 26 -9.12 3.16 7.42
C SER A 26 -10.03 2.32 8.31
N PHE A 27 -10.39 2.86 9.47
CA PHE A 27 -11.46 2.32 10.29
C PHE A 27 -12.83 2.67 9.68
N GLN A 28 -13.85 1.88 10.00
CA GLN A 28 -15.21 2.19 9.60
C GLN A 28 -15.69 3.44 10.33
N TRP A 29 -16.24 4.39 9.57
CA TRP A 29 -16.88 5.56 10.14
C TRP A 29 -18.32 5.24 10.53
N VAL A 30 -18.73 5.70 11.70
CA VAL A 30 -20.12 5.71 12.15
C VAL A 30 -20.59 7.16 12.25
N LYS A 31 -21.69 7.49 11.58
CA LYS A 31 -22.37 8.79 11.70
C LYS A 31 -23.30 8.75 12.91
N ARG A 32 -23.50 9.90 13.54
CA ARG A 32 -24.53 10.11 14.57
C ARG A 32 -25.82 10.57 13.92
#